data_AF-A0A933G7T5-F1
#
_entry.id   AF-A0A933G7T5-F1
#
_cell.length_a   1.000
_cell.length_b   1.000
_cell.length_c   1.000
_cell.angle_alpha   90.00
_cell.angle_beta   90.00
_cell.angle_gamma   90.00
#
_symmetry.space_group_name_H-M   'P 1'
#
loop_
_entity.id
_entity.type
_entity.pdbx_description
1 polymer ?
#
loop_
_entity_poly.entity_id
_entity_poly.type
_entity_poly.pdbx_seq_one_letter_code
_entity_poly.pdbx_strand_id
1 'polypeptide(L)'
;MALETTLSGHNYGRLIRRWREAGYHVKLVFLRPPSPELAIGRVQSRVAQGGHSVPAEAVRRRFEAGLRNFEQVYRGLVESWAVYDNSGPVPRLLDEGDNP
;
A
#
# COMPACT_ATOMS: atom_id res chain seq x y z
N MET A 1 7.59 -0.66 -15.17
CA MET A 1 6.29 -1.32 -14.93
C MET A 1 5.81 -0.93 -13.54
N ALA A 2 4.51 -0.67 -13.35
CA ALA A 2 3.94 -0.37 -12.04
C ALA A 2 2.76 -1.32 -11.77
N LEU A 3 2.58 -1.71 -10.51
CA LEU A 3 1.51 -2.59 -10.06
C LEU A 3 0.92 -2.00 -8.77
N GLU A 4 -0.40 -1.95 -8.70
CA GLU A 4 -1.13 -1.48 -7.52
C GLU A 4 -1.70 -2.67 -6.72
N THR A 5 -1.55 -2.64 -5.40
CA THR A 5 -2.14 -3.63 -4.50
C THR A 5 -2.43 -3.02 -3.14
N THR A 6 -3.41 -3.56 -2.42
CA THR A 6 -3.68 -3.21 -1.01
C THR A 6 -2.63 -3.75 -0.05
N LEU A 7 -1.69 -4.56 -0.55
CA LEU A 7 -0.63 -5.23 0.21
C LEU A 7 -1.16 -6.15 1.34
N SER A 8 -2.45 -6.44 1.36
CA SER A 8 -3.11 -7.25 2.39
C SER A 8 -2.92 -8.76 2.19
N GLY A 9 -2.40 -9.20 1.04
CA GLY A 9 -2.05 -10.59 0.75
C GLY A 9 -0.55 -10.76 0.52
N HIS A 10 -0.04 -11.99 0.65
CA HIS A 10 1.39 -12.31 0.60
C HIS A 10 1.93 -12.66 -0.80
N ASN A 11 1.09 -12.61 -1.83
CA ASN A 11 1.38 -13.18 -3.15
C ASN A 11 2.57 -12.50 -3.84
N TYR A 12 2.79 -11.21 -3.61
CA TYR A 12 3.87 -10.46 -4.25
C TYR A 12 5.25 -10.71 -3.66
N GLY A 13 5.37 -11.29 -2.45
CA GLY A 13 6.69 -11.50 -1.83
C GLY A 13 7.58 -12.41 -2.68
N ARG A 14 6.98 -13.46 -3.26
CA ARG A 14 7.69 -14.36 -4.19
C ARG A 14 8.06 -13.69 -5.52
N LEU A 15 7.20 -12.81 -6.02
CA LEU A 15 7.46 -12.10 -7.29
C LEU A 15 8.57 -11.07 -7.13
N ILE A 16 8.56 -10.30 -6.04
CA ILE A 16 9.60 -9.31 -5.74
C ILE A 16 10.96 -9.99 -5.71
N ARG A 17 11.11 -11.11 -4.99
CA ARG A 17 12.38 -11.86 -4.96
C ARG A 17 12.84 -12.28 -6.36
N ARG A 18 11.94 -12.82 -7.19
CA ARG A 18 12.27 -13.20 -8.56
C ARG A 18 12.69 -12.01 -9.42
N TRP A 19 12.06 -10.85 -9.26
CA TRP A 19 12.44 -9.64 -9.98
C TRP A 19 13.84 -9.17 -9.57
N ARG A 20 14.14 -9.18 -8.27
CA ARG A 20 15.49 -8.85 -7.76
C ARG A 20 16.53 -9.81 -8.31
N GLU A 21 16.28 -11.11 -8.26
CA GLU A 21 17.15 -12.15 -8.83
C GLU A 21 17.36 -11.99 -10.34
N ALA A 22 16.38 -11.42 -11.05
CA ALA A 22 16.48 -11.10 -12.47
C ALA A 22 17.12 -9.73 -12.76
N GLY A 23 17.63 -9.02 -11.74
CA GLY A 23 18.33 -7.74 -11.88
C GLY A 23 17.44 -6.50 -11.92
N TYR A 24 16.15 -6.61 -11.59
CA TYR A 24 15.27 -5.45 -11.48
C TYR A 24 15.45 -4.74 -10.14
N HIS A 25 15.44 -3.41 -10.18
CA HIS A 25 15.29 -2.59 -8.99
C HIS A 25 13.79 -2.40 -8.67
N VAL A 26 13.37 -2.89 -7.51
CA VAL A 26 11.99 -2.80 -7.04
C VAL A 26 11.88 -1.68 -6.03
N LYS A 27 11.04 -0.69 -6.32
CA LYS A 27 10.66 0.38 -5.39
C LYS A 27 9.24 0.19 -4.89
N LEU A 28 9.05 0.19 -3.57
CA LEU A 28 7.73 0.14 -2.94
C LEU A 28 7.27 1.53 -2.51
N VAL A 29 6.10 1.95 -3.01
CA VAL A 29 5.43 3.16 -2.52
C VAL A 29 4.19 2.73 -1.74
N PHE A 30 4.17 3.02 -0.44
CA PHE A 30 3.05 2.67 0.44
C PHE A 30 2.25 3.93 0.82
N LEU A 31 0.96 3.95 0.50
CA LEU A 31 0.06 5.05 0.83
C LEU A 31 -0.65 4.74 2.15
N ARG A 32 -0.33 5.51 3.19
CA ARG A 32 -0.87 5.34 4.53
C ARG A 32 -1.77 6.53 4.90
N PRO A 33 -3.09 6.46 4.66
CA PRO A 33 -3.99 7.42 5.25
C PRO A 33 -3.95 7.31 6.78
N PRO A 34 -4.19 8.41 7.52
CA PRO A 34 -4.07 8.47 8.98
C PRO A 34 -5.02 7.51 9.72
N SER A 35 -6.14 7.13 9.10
CA SER A 35 -7.10 6.18 9.67
C SER A 35 -7.84 5.38 8.58
N PRO A 36 -8.35 4.18 8.90
CA PRO A 36 -9.23 3.45 8.00
C PRO A 36 -10.57 4.18 7.77
N GLU A 37 -11.02 5.02 8.72
CA GLU A 37 -12.23 5.83 8.59
C GLU A 37 -12.13 6.82 7.43
N LEU A 38 -10.95 7.42 7.22
CA LEU A 38 -10.73 8.29 6.05
C LEU A 38 -10.86 7.50 4.74
N ALA A 39 -10.34 6.27 4.70
CA ALA A 39 -10.47 5.41 3.52
C ALA A 39 -11.93 4.99 3.27
N ILE A 40 -12.69 4.71 4.34
CA ILE A 40 -14.12 4.42 4.27
C ILE A 40 -14.90 5.63 3.73
N GLY A 41 -14.64 6.84 4.24
CA GLY A 41 -15.28 8.06 3.75
C GLY A 41 -15.02 8.31 2.26
N ARG A 42 -13.81 7.97 1.77
CA ARG A 42 -13.48 8.02 0.33
C ARG A 42 -14.20 6.97 -0.49
N VAL A 43 -14.41 5.77 0.04
CA VAL A 43 -15.26 4.75 -0.61
C VAL A 43 -16.69 5.27 -0.71
N GLN A 44 -17.27 5.78 0.39
CA GLN A 44 -18.62 6.33 0.41
C GLN A 44 -18.80 7.47 -0.59
N SER A 45 -17.84 8.40 -0.64
CA SER A 45 -17.87 9.53 -1.59
C SER A 45 -17.86 9.04 -3.05
N ARG A 46 -17.07 8.01 -3.37
CA ARG A 46 -17.04 7.41 -4.71
C ARG A 46 -18.32 6.66 -5.03
N VAL A 47 -18.91 5.95 -4.07
CA VAL A 47 -20.20 5.27 -4.24
C VAL A 47 -21.31 6.28 -4.54
N ALA A 48 -21.33 7.42 -3.84
CA ALA A 48 -22.27 8.49 -4.13
C ALA A 48 -22.12 9.08 -5.55
N GLN A 49 -20.94 8.94 -6.17
CA GLN A 49 -20.65 9.32 -7.55
C GLN A 49 -20.84 8.16 -8.56
N GLY A 50 -21.44 7.04 -8.15
CA GLY A 50 -21.71 5.88 -9.01
C GLY A 50 -20.62 4.79 -9.01
N GLY A 51 -19.65 4.85 -8.09
CA GLY A 51 -18.60 3.84 -7.94
C GLY A 51 -19.04 2.56 -7.21
N HIS A 52 -18.18 1.55 -7.19
CA HIS A 52 -18.45 0.28 -6.49
C HIS A 52 -18.30 0.42 -4.96
N SER A 53 -19.23 -0.23 -4.23
CA SER A 53 -19.21 -0.25 -2.77
C SER A 53 -18.24 -1.29 -2.24
N VAL A 54 -17.50 -0.94 -1.19
CA VAL A 54 -16.65 -1.87 -0.43
C VAL A 54 -17.11 -1.86 1.03
N PRO A 55 -17.40 -3.01 1.65
CA PRO A 55 -17.81 -3.06 3.05
C PRO A 55 -16.76 -2.43 3.97
N ALA A 56 -17.19 -1.60 4.92
CA ALA A 56 -16.30 -0.90 5.84
C ALA A 56 -15.40 -1.85 6.65
N GLU A 57 -15.93 -3.00 7.05
CA GLU A 57 -15.16 -4.06 7.72
C GLU A 57 -14.01 -4.58 6.83
N ALA A 58 -14.28 -4.78 5.54
CA ALA A 58 -13.26 -5.21 4.59
C ALA A 58 -12.18 -4.13 4.40
N VAL A 59 -12.55 -2.85 4.44
CA VAL A 59 -11.58 -1.73 4.41
C VAL A 59 -10.69 -1.75 5.65
N ARG A 60 -11.26 -1.85 6.85
CA ARG A 60 -10.49 -1.93 8.11
C ARG A 60 -9.54 -3.11 8.13
N ARG A 61 -10.04 -4.31 7.81
CA ARG A 61 -9.23 -5.53 7.75
C ARG A 61 -8.05 -5.39 6.79
N ARG A 62 -8.29 -4.84 5.60
CA ARG A 62 -7.23 -4.64 4.58
C ARG A 62 -6.24 -3.56 5.00
N PHE A 63 -6.70 -2.48 5.62
CA PHE A 63 -5.83 -1.41 6.13
C PHE A 63 -4.82 -1.97 7.14
N GLU A 64 -5.30 -2.71 8.15
CA GLU A 64 -4.43 -3.29 9.16
C GLU A 64 -3.50 -4.37 8.59
N ALA A 65 -4.03 -5.26 7.76
CA ALA A 65 -3.24 -6.31 7.13
C ALA A 65 -2.15 -5.73 6.22
N GLY A 66 -2.48 -4.71 5.42
CA GLY A 66 -1.53 -4.02 4.55
C GLY A 66 -0.42 -3.34 5.33
N LEU A 67 -0.74 -2.66 6.45
CA LEU A 67 0.27 -2.06 7.33
C LEU A 67 1.18 -3.11 7.95
N ARG A 68 0.62 -4.19 8.51
CA ARG A 68 1.44 -5.28 9.08
C ARG A 68 2.35 -5.91 8.04
N ASN A 69 1.83 -6.18 6.85
CA ASN A 69 2.60 -6.78 5.77
C ASN A 69 3.68 -5.83 5.24
N PHE A 70 3.39 -4.52 5.14
CA PHE A 70 4.39 -3.51 4.81
C PHE A 70 5.57 -3.61 5.79
N GLU A 71 5.29 -3.49 7.09
CA GLU A 71 6.30 -3.48 8.15
C GLU A 71 7.10 -4.79 8.23
N GLN A 72 6.41 -5.93 8.19
CA GLN A 72 7.01 -7.23 8.53
C GLN A 72 7.57 -7.99 7.33
N VAL A 73 7.06 -7.73 6.13
CA VAL A 73 7.35 -8.55 4.95
C VAL A 73 7.96 -7.72 3.85
N TYR A 74 7.24 -6.68 3.40
CA TYR A 74 7.55 -6.05 2.13
C TYR A 74 8.63 -4.98 2.22
N ARG A 75 8.68 -4.22 3.31
CA ARG A 75 9.67 -3.15 3.51
C ARG A 75 11.09 -3.67 3.30
N GLY A 76 11.45 -4.81 3.88
CA GLY A 76 12.81 -5.39 3.75
C GLY A 76 13.04 -6.24 2.50
N LEU A 77 12.03 -6.47 1.65
CA LEU A 77 12.17 -7.30 0.44
C LEU A 77 12.56 -6.51 -0.80
N VAL A 78 12.29 -5.21 -0.83
CA VAL A 78 12.53 -4.32 -1.97
C VAL A 78 13.86 -3.59 -1.83
N GLU A 79 14.40 -3.01 -2.91
CA GLU A 79 15.60 -2.17 -2.82
C GLU A 79 15.34 -0.83 -2.16
N SER A 80 14.21 -0.18 -2.47
CA SER A 80 13.85 1.10 -1.88
C SER A 80 12.36 1.16 -1.53
N TRP A 81 12.03 1.88 -0.47
CA TRP A 81 10.64 2.07 -0.04
C TRP A 81 10.38 3.49 0.41
N ALA A 82 9.14 3.94 0.23
CA ALA A 82 8.67 5.23 0.70
C ALA A 82 7.22 5.15 1.17
N VAL A 83 6.93 5.83 2.28
CA VAL A 83 5.60 5.91 2.89
C VAL A 83 5.07 7.32 2.74
N TYR A 84 3.86 7.46 2.22
CA TYR A 84 3.21 8.75 2.04
C TYR A 84 1.89 8.82 2.79
N ASP A 85 1.65 9.97 3.41
CA ASP A 85 0.32 10.40 3.82
C ASP A 85 -0.39 10.96 2.59
N ASN A 86 -1.46 10.30 2.16
CA ASN A 86 -2.27 10.77 1.04
C ASN A 86 -3.59 11.40 1.48
N SER A 87 -3.71 11.87 2.74
CA SER A 87 -4.96 12.45 3.27
C SER A 87 -5.38 13.74 2.55
N GLY A 88 -4.41 14.55 2.14
CA GLY A 88 -4.61 15.79 1.39
C GLY A 88 -4.53 15.63 -0.14
N PRO A 89 -4.65 16.75 -0.88
CA PRO A 89 -4.57 16.77 -2.34
C PRO A 89 -3.16 16.47 -2.86
N VAL A 90 -2.13 16.73 -2.05
CA VAL A 90 -0.74 16.44 -2.36
C VAL A 90 -0.23 15.39 -1.38
N PRO A 91 0.29 14.24 -1.85
CA PRO A 91 0.91 13.25 -0.98
C PRO A 91 2.11 13.85 -0.25
N ARG A 92 2.16 13.65 1.07
CA ARG A 92 3.28 14.09 1.92
C ARG A 92 4.13 12.89 2.28
N LEU A 93 5.44 12.95 2.01
CA LEU A 93 6.38 11.92 2.44
C LEU A 93 6.40 11.87 3.96
N LEU A 94 6.20 10.67 4.52
CA LEU A 94 6.28 10.40 5.95
C LEU A 94 7.62 9.78 6.32
N ASP A 95 8.10 8.85 5.50
CA ASP A 95 9.28 8.04 5.77
C ASP A 95 9.79 7.41 4.46
N GLU A 96 11.09 7.15 4.36
CA GLU A 96 11.70 6.44 3.24
C GLU A 96 12.98 5.73 3.66
N GLY A 97 13.40 4.75 2.86
CA GLY A 97 14.66 4.07 3.08
C GLY A 97 15.06 3.16 1.92
N ASP A 98 16.33 2.81 1.93
CA ASP A 98 16.94 1.87 1.01
C ASP A 98 17.40 0.63 1.80
N ASN A 99 17.22 -0.55 1.20
CA ASN A 99 17.74 -1.80 1.73
C ASN A 99 18.98 -2.22 0.92
N PRO A 100 19.90 -2.97 1.56
CA PRO A 100 21.06 -3.54 0.88
C PRO A 100 20.69 -4.62 -0.16
#